data_AF-R7S641-F1
#
_entry.id   AF-R7S641-F1
#
_cell.length_a   1.000
_cell.length_b   1.000
_cell.length_c   1.000
_cell.angle_alpha   90.00
_cell.angle_beta   90.00
_cell.angle_gamma   90.00
#
_symmetry.space_group_name_H-M   'P 1'
#
loop_
_entity.id
_entity.type
_entity.pdbx_description
1 polymer ?
#
loop_
_entity_poly.entity_id
_entity_poly.type
_entity_poly.pdbx_seq_one_letter_code
_entity_poly.pdbx_strand_id
1 'polypeptide(L)'
;MPPSPQRAQPHRLPCPVVKKHKELHGLYFASSSVEPVQTEVLTIFPPVENSLSKRFPLFETILGTMYPIHECRVRVDGGGRHTQIDFLVAFQERPDLPPNAAISRLVPHASVCAEIVVMRSGARYLVLDMGGHGPSEAAKRAVRKFILQYVAHHAQYRGKRRVPPLPTAIGFD
;
A
#
# COMPACT_ATOMS: atom_id res chain seq x y z
N MET A 1 0.47 -56.97 35.25
CA MET A 1 0.89 -55.59 34.89
C MET A 1 0.15 -55.20 33.62
N PRO A 2 -0.67 -54.14 33.61
CA PRO A 2 -1.35 -53.69 32.40
C PRO A 2 -0.33 -53.06 31.42
N PRO A 3 -0.50 -53.24 30.10
CA PRO A 3 0.39 -52.66 29.11
C PRO A 3 0.27 -51.13 29.10
N SER A 4 1.42 -50.45 29.04
CA SER A 4 1.48 -49.00 28.97
C SER A 4 0.81 -48.49 27.69
N PRO A 5 -0.01 -47.43 27.74
CA PRO A 5 -0.67 -46.89 26.58
C PRO A 5 0.37 -46.32 25.59
N GLN A 6 0.37 -46.84 24.37
CA GLN A 6 1.21 -46.32 23.30
C GLN A 6 0.74 -44.91 22.93
N ARG A 7 1.66 -43.94 23.06
CA ARG A 7 1.44 -42.54 22.67
C ARG A 7 1.19 -42.49 21.16
N ALA A 8 -0.03 -42.14 20.75
CA ALA A 8 -0.35 -41.89 19.36
C ALA A 8 0.60 -40.82 18.80
N GLN A 9 1.35 -41.15 17.74
CA GLN A 9 2.20 -40.17 17.10
C GLN A 9 1.32 -39.10 16.42
N PRO A 10 1.63 -37.80 16.59
CA PRO A 10 0.88 -36.75 15.93
C PRO A 10 1.03 -36.93 14.42
N HIS A 11 -0.10 -37.11 13.73
CA HIS A 11 -0.15 -37.10 12.28
C HIS A 11 0.45 -35.78 11.78
N ARG A 12 1.66 -35.85 11.20
CA ARG A 12 2.26 -34.72 10.50
C ARG A 12 1.44 -34.49 9.24
N LEU A 13 0.50 -33.55 9.32
CA LEU A 13 -0.17 -33.07 8.11
C LEU A 13 0.91 -32.50 7.19
N PRO A 14 0.95 -32.90 5.90
CA PRO A 14 1.88 -32.31 4.97
C PRO A 14 1.61 -30.81 4.89
N CYS A 15 2.62 -29.99 5.19
CA CYS A 15 2.53 -28.56 4.96
C CYS A 15 2.23 -28.36 3.47
N PRO A 16 1.18 -27.61 3.10
CA PRO A 16 0.91 -27.33 1.70
C PRO A 16 2.14 -26.67 1.10
N VAL A 17 2.60 -27.19 -0.05
CA VAL A 17 3.68 -26.60 -0.81
C VAL A 17 3.20 -25.23 -1.27
N VAL A 18 3.60 -24.19 -0.55
CA VAL A 18 3.26 -22.80 -0.88
C VAL A 18 3.91 -22.52 -2.23
N LYS A 19 3.08 -22.34 -3.27
CA LYS A 19 3.55 -21.83 -4.57
C LYS A 19 4.30 -20.52 -4.29
N LYS A 20 5.51 -20.38 -4.83
CA LYS A 20 6.38 -19.20 -4.62
C LYS A 20 5.54 -17.92 -4.64
N HIS A 21 5.63 -17.14 -3.56
CA HIS A 21 5.15 -15.77 -3.56
C HIS A 21 5.77 -15.05 -4.75
N LYS A 22 4.96 -14.34 -5.53
CA LYS A 22 5.48 -13.44 -6.56
C LYS A 22 5.61 -12.07 -5.93
N GLU A 23 6.77 -11.46 -6.03
CA GLU A 23 6.92 -10.06 -5.65
C GLU A 23 6.33 -9.17 -6.75
N LEU A 24 5.51 -8.22 -6.33
CA LEU A 24 5.03 -7.15 -7.19
C LEU A 24 5.75 -5.88 -6.79
N HIS A 25 6.12 -5.05 -7.76
CA HIS A 25 6.84 -3.82 -7.50
C HIS A 25 5.87 -2.67 -7.25
N GLY A 26 6.20 -1.87 -6.23
CA GLY A 26 5.60 -0.59 -5.91
C GLY A 26 6.67 0.51 -5.88
N LEU A 27 6.20 1.74 -5.66
CA LEU A 27 7.06 2.90 -5.45
C LEU A 27 6.96 3.31 -3.99
N TYR A 28 8.10 3.41 -3.31
CA TYR A 28 8.19 3.74 -1.89
C TYR A 28 8.77 5.13 -1.68
N PHE A 29 8.01 5.97 -0.97
CA PHE A 29 8.41 7.30 -0.52
C PHE A 29 8.86 7.18 0.93
N ALA A 30 10.11 6.75 1.14
CA ALA A 30 10.73 6.64 2.46
C ALA A 30 11.06 8.03 3.01
N SER A 31 10.89 8.24 4.33
CA SER A 31 11.28 9.51 4.96
C SER A 31 12.80 9.73 4.95
N SER A 32 13.57 8.65 4.82
CA SER A 32 15.03 8.66 4.72
C SER A 32 15.58 8.94 3.31
N SER A 33 14.72 9.04 2.29
CA SER A 33 15.14 9.23 0.90
C SER A 33 14.58 10.53 0.31
N VAL A 34 15.38 11.17 -0.54
CA VAL A 34 14.99 12.37 -1.29
C VAL A 34 14.16 12.02 -2.53
N GLU A 35 14.35 10.84 -3.09
CA GLU A 35 13.63 10.34 -4.26
C GLU A 35 12.89 9.05 -3.89
N PRO A 36 11.73 8.79 -4.54
CA PRO A 36 11.04 7.54 -4.33
C PRO A 36 11.83 6.36 -4.89
N VAL A 37 11.81 5.23 -4.18
CA VAL A 37 12.57 4.02 -4.50
C VAL A 37 11.63 2.93 -4.97
N GLN A 38 12.01 2.18 -6.00
CA GLN A 38 11.26 0.99 -6.38
C GLN A 38 11.43 -0.08 -5.30
N THR A 39 10.33 -0.63 -4.81
CA THR A 39 10.35 -1.65 -3.75
C THR A 39 9.54 -2.86 -4.18
N GLU A 40 10.00 -4.03 -3.74
CA GLU A 40 9.20 -5.25 -3.80
C GLU A 40 8.17 -5.22 -2.67
N VAL A 41 6.92 -5.58 -3.00
CA VAL A 41 5.82 -5.69 -2.05
C VAL A 41 5.40 -7.16 -2.00
N LEU A 42 5.60 -7.79 -0.84
CA LEU A 42 5.16 -9.16 -0.62
C LEU A 42 3.65 -9.22 -0.82
N THR A 43 3.21 -10.11 -1.69
CA THR A 43 1.79 -10.21 -2.06
C THR A 43 1.32 -11.64 -1.86
N ILE A 44 0.21 -11.81 -1.15
CA ILE A 44 -0.46 -13.10 -1.03
C ILE A 44 -1.30 -13.32 -2.28
N PHE A 45 -1.03 -14.43 -2.98
CA PHE A 45 -1.81 -14.84 -4.14
C PHE A 45 -2.75 -15.97 -3.74
N PRO A 46 -4.08 -15.81 -3.91
CA PRO A 46 -4.98 -16.92 -3.72
C PRO A 46 -4.72 -18.00 -4.78
N PRO A 47 -5.03 -19.28 -4.50
CA PRO A 47 -4.88 -20.35 -5.49
C PRO A 47 -5.65 -20.11 -6.80
N VAL A 48 -6.79 -19.39 -6.70
CA VAL A 48 -7.64 -18.97 -7.83
C VAL A 48 -8.02 -17.51 -7.61
N GLU A 49 -7.68 -16.62 -8.55
CA GLU A 49 -8.04 -15.20 -8.49
C GLU A 49 -9.45 -14.96 -9.08
N ASN A 50 -10.31 -14.26 -8.34
CA ASN A 50 -11.63 -13.81 -8.79
C ASN A 50 -12.08 -12.53 -8.03
N SER A 51 -13.30 -12.06 -8.26
CA SER A 51 -13.82 -10.84 -7.61
C SER A 51 -13.93 -10.94 -6.08
N LEU A 52 -14.10 -12.15 -5.53
CA LEU A 52 -14.19 -12.44 -4.10
C LEU A 52 -12.85 -12.87 -3.50
N SER A 53 -11.89 -13.30 -4.33
CA SER A 53 -10.57 -13.76 -3.92
C SER A 53 -9.51 -13.02 -4.73
N LYS A 54 -9.13 -11.84 -4.23
CA LYS A 54 -8.12 -10.99 -4.85
C LYS A 54 -6.78 -11.18 -4.16
N ARG A 55 -5.68 -10.93 -4.89
CA ARG A 55 -4.35 -10.83 -4.29
C ARG A 55 -4.29 -9.70 -3.27
N PHE A 56 -3.53 -9.89 -2.20
CA PHE A 56 -3.47 -8.95 -1.07
C PHE A 56 -2.01 -8.52 -0.82
N PRO A 57 -1.68 -7.22 -0.99
CA PRO A 57 -0.35 -6.71 -0.68
C PRO A 57 -0.14 -6.62 0.83
N LEU A 58 1.06 -6.99 1.30
CA LEU A 58 1.45 -6.90 2.71
C LEU A 58 2.29 -5.64 2.92
N PHE A 59 1.64 -4.48 3.07
CA PHE A 59 2.34 -3.21 3.22
C PHE A 59 3.14 -3.10 4.53
N GLU A 60 2.75 -3.88 5.53
CA GLU A 60 3.43 -4.00 6.83
C GLU A 60 4.87 -4.47 6.70
N THR A 61 5.22 -5.16 5.62
CA THR A 61 6.60 -5.62 5.38
C THR A 61 7.54 -4.47 4.99
N ILE A 62 6.98 -3.32 4.58
CA ILE A 62 7.71 -2.12 4.20
C ILE A 62 7.51 -1.02 5.25
N LEU A 63 6.25 -0.72 5.60
CA LEU A 63 5.89 0.36 6.52
C LEU A 63 6.03 -0.06 8.00
N GLY A 64 6.12 -1.35 8.29
CA GLY A 64 6.06 -1.86 9.66
C GLY A 64 4.66 -1.74 10.26
N THR A 65 4.52 -2.18 11.51
CA THR A 65 3.23 -2.29 12.21
C THR A 65 3.06 -1.32 13.37
N MET A 66 4.03 -0.42 13.59
CA MET A 66 4.05 0.49 14.74
C MET A 66 2.96 1.56 14.68
N TYR A 67 2.57 1.98 13.48
CA TYR A 67 1.56 3.00 13.25
C TYR A 67 0.47 2.48 12.31
N PRO A 68 -0.77 3.00 12.40
CA PRO A 68 -1.85 2.59 11.49
C PRO A 68 -1.49 2.84 10.02
N ILE A 69 -1.73 1.84 9.19
CA ILE A 69 -1.63 1.95 7.73
C ILE A 69 -3.02 2.29 7.18
N HIS A 70 -3.08 3.32 6.36
CA HIS A 70 -4.28 3.75 5.69
C HIS A 70 -4.17 3.50 4.20
N GLU A 71 -5.10 2.72 3.67
CA GLU A 71 -5.13 2.35 2.26
C GLU A 71 -6.24 3.10 1.53
N CYS A 72 -5.93 3.61 0.34
CA CYS A 72 -6.94 4.23 -0.51
C CYS A 72 -6.62 4.03 -1.98
N ARG A 73 -7.65 4.15 -2.82
CA ARG A 73 -7.50 4.08 -4.27
C ARG A 73 -7.45 5.47 -4.88
N VAL A 74 -6.46 5.71 -5.74
CA VAL A 74 -6.26 6.99 -6.40
C VAL A 74 -6.22 6.80 -7.90
N ARG A 75 -7.14 7.46 -8.60
CA ARG A 75 -7.22 7.47 -10.07
C ARG A 75 -6.54 8.71 -10.64
N VAL A 76 -5.68 8.51 -11.65
CA VAL A 76 -4.99 9.58 -12.38
C VAL A 76 -4.94 9.33 -13.88
N ASP A 77 -4.74 10.40 -14.65
CA ASP A 77 -4.50 10.33 -16.09
C ASP A 77 -3.12 9.71 -16.39
N GLY A 78 -3.11 8.71 -17.29
CA GLY A 78 -1.92 8.00 -17.74
C GLY A 78 -1.08 8.74 -18.78
N GLY A 79 -1.54 9.90 -19.28
CA GLY A 79 -0.80 10.73 -20.25
C GLY A 79 -0.98 10.35 -21.74
N GLY A 80 -1.74 9.30 -22.05
CA GLY A 80 -2.16 8.94 -23.42
C GLY A 80 -3.63 9.28 -23.70
N ARG A 81 -4.22 8.78 -24.82
CA ARG A 81 -5.65 8.93 -25.17
C ARG A 81 -6.54 8.38 -24.04
N HIS A 82 -6.88 9.23 -23.07
CA HIS A 82 -7.86 9.00 -22.00
C HIS A 82 -7.67 7.72 -21.17
N THR A 83 -6.44 7.21 -21.03
CA THR A 83 -6.19 6.04 -20.18
C THR A 83 -6.11 6.46 -18.72
N GLN A 84 -7.19 6.25 -17.97
CA GLN A 84 -7.17 6.34 -16.51
C GLN A 84 -6.36 5.18 -15.93
N ILE A 85 -5.54 5.46 -14.92
CA ILE A 85 -4.78 4.45 -14.18
C ILE A 85 -5.16 4.56 -12.71
N ASP A 86 -5.57 3.42 -12.15
CA ASP A 86 -5.85 3.29 -10.73
C ASP A 86 -4.58 2.85 -9.99
N PHE A 87 -4.35 3.48 -8.84
CA PHE A 87 -3.27 3.14 -7.92
C PHE A 87 -3.86 2.83 -6.54
N LEU A 88 -3.26 1.86 -5.86
CA LEU A 88 -3.48 1.63 -4.43
C LEU A 88 -2.35 2.35 -3.67
N VAL A 89 -2.72 3.28 -2.80
CA VAL A 89 -1.80 4.07 -1.98
C VAL A 89 -1.96 3.61 -0.53
N ALA A 90 -0.89 3.09 0.04
CA ALA A 90 -0.76 2.81 1.46
C ALA A 90 0.04 3.96 2.11
N PHE A 91 -0.56 4.61 3.08
CA PHE A 91 -0.04 5.77 3.79
C PHE A 91 0.07 5.46 5.27
N GLN A 92 1.21 5.78 5.88
CA GLN A 92 1.40 5.67 7.32
C GLN A 92 1.98 6.99 7.85
N GLU A 93 1.24 7.68 8.72
CA GLU A 93 1.74 8.88 9.38
C GLU A 93 2.81 8.49 10.42
N ARG A 94 3.93 9.21 10.40
CA ARG A 94 5.13 8.97 11.20
C ARG A 94 5.55 10.26 11.91
N PRO A 95 4.82 10.67 12.97
CA PRO A 95 5.08 11.93 13.66
C PRO A 95 6.44 11.98 14.36
N ASP A 96 7.08 10.81 14.55
CA ASP A 96 8.43 10.61 15.06
C ASP A 96 9.53 10.91 14.03
N LEU A 97 9.19 10.99 12.74
CA LEU A 97 10.13 11.19 11.64
C LEU A 97 10.09 12.65 11.13
N PRO A 98 11.20 13.12 10.52
CA PRO A 98 11.19 14.41 9.84
C PRO A 98 10.21 14.43 8.65
N PRO A 99 9.80 15.62 8.16
CA PRO A 99 9.01 15.74 6.95
C PRO A 99 9.67 14.99 5.78
N ASN A 100 8.87 14.20 5.07
CA ASN A 100 9.37 13.35 4.01
C ASN A 100 9.83 14.20 2.80
N ALA A 101 11.11 14.11 2.47
CA ALA A 101 11.73 14.91 1.42
C ALA A 101 11.19 14.55 0.02
N ALA A 102 10.95 13.26 -0.26
CA ALA A 102 10.38 12.82 -1.53
C ALA A 102 8.95 13.35 -1.72
N ILE A 103 8.14 13.38 -0.65
CA ILE A 103 6.80 14.00 -0.68
C ILE A 103 6.90 15.51 -0.87
N SER A 104 7.82 16.17 -0.16
CA SER A 104 8.05 17.62 -0.27
C SER A 104 8.41 18.03 -1.69
N ARG A 105 9.13 17.21 -2.48
CA ARG A 105 9.40 17.51 -3.89
C ARG A 105 8.14 17.50 -4.77
N LEU A 106 7.16 16.65 -4.45
CA LEU A 106 5.89 16.60 -5.16
C LEU A 106 4.95 17.74 -4.75
N VAL A 107 4.99 18.11 -3.46
CA VAL A 107 4.16 19.15 -2.86
C VAL A 107 5.01 20.01 -1.91
N PRO A 108 5.72 21.04 -2.42
CA PRO A 108 6.71 21.82 -1.64
C PRO A 108 6.20 22.49 -0.37
N HIS A 109 4.89 22.76 -0.29
CA HIS A 109 4.28 23.42 0.87
C HIS A 109 3.69 22.43 1.89
N ALA A 110 3.77 21.13 1.63
CA ALA A 110 3.22 20.10 2.51
C ALA A 110 4.31 19.54 3.44
N SER A 111 4.30 19.96 4.70
CA SER A 111 5.18 19.40 5.74
C SER A 111 4.59 18.10 6.29
N VAL A 112 4.62 17.03 5.50
CA VAL A 112 4.03 15.73 5.85
C VAL A 112 5.10 14.79 6.41
N CYS A 113 4.95 14.41 7.67
CA CYS A 113 5.76 13.37 8.32
C CYS A 113 5.07 12.01 8.13
N ALA A 114 5.28 11.38 6.98
CA ALA A 114 4.65 10.11 6.63
C ALA A 114 5.48 9.32 5.63
N GLU A 115 5.20 8.03 5.55
CA GLU A 115 5.76 7.12 4.55
C GLU A 115 4.64 6.59 3.66
N ILE A 116 4.93 6.40 2.37
CA ILE A 116 3.93 6.02 1.37
C ILE A 116 4.46 4.91 0.47
N VAL A 117 3.70 3.83 0.35
CA VAL A 117 3.87 2.84 -0.73
C VAL A 117 2.73 2.99 -1.71
N VAL A 118 3.05 3.08 -3.00
CA VAL A 118 2.05 3.11 -4.07
C VAL A 118 2.27 1.95 -5.03
N MET A 119 1.19 1.24 -5.33
CA MET A 119 1.17 0.15 -6.30
C MET A 119 0.13 0.42 -7.38
N ARG A 120 0.34 -0.12 -8.57
CA ARG A 120 -0.69 -0.08 -9.60
C ARG A 120 -1.87 -0.95 -9.16
N SER A 121 -3.09 -0.52 -9.43
CA SER A 121 -4.32 -1.24 -9.14
C SER A 121 -5.06 -1.59 -10.44
N GLY A 122 -5.76 -2.73 -10.46
CA GLY A 122 -6.47 -3.22 -11.64
C GLY A 122 -7.98 -3.34 -11.43
N ALA A 123 -8.76 -3.36 -12.51
CA ALA A 123 -10.20 -3.60 -12.42
C ALA A 123 -10.51 -5.01 -11.89
N ARG A 124 -9.80 -6.02 -12.39
CA ARG A 124 -9.97 -7.43 -11.99
C ARG A 124 -9.14 -7.84 -10.77
N TYR A 125 -8.09 -7.08 -10.47
CA TYR A 125 -7.07 -7.43 -9.49
C TYR A 125 -6.79 -6.26 -8.56
N LEU A 126 -6.69 -6.50 -7.25
CA LEU A 126 -6.50 -5.43 -6.28
C LEU A 126 -5.21 -4.64 -6.54
N VAL A 127 -4.10 -5.34 -6.75
CA VAL A 127 -2.80 -4.75 -7.12
C VAL A 127 -2.23 -5.43 -8.36
N LEU A 128 -1.37 -4.71 -9.07
CA LEU A 128 -0.65 -5.12 -10.27
C LEU A 128 0.82 -4.70 -10.11
N ASP A 129 1.72 -5.41 -10.80
CA ASP A 129 3.11 -4.97 -10.90
C ASP A 129 3.16 -3.60 -11.59
N MET A 130 3.97 -2.68 -11.05
CA MET A 130 4.16 -1.37 -11.68
C MET A 130 4.87 -1.44 -13.04
N GLY A 131 5.59 -2.51 -13.39
CA GLY A 131 6.34 -2.57 -14.65
C GLY A 131 7.45 -1.51 -14.76
N GLY A 132 7.88 -1.18 -15.99
CA GLY A 132 8.99 -0.26 -16.28
C GLY A 132 8.74 1.23 -15.97
N HIS A 133 9.54 2.14 -16.57
CA HIS A 133 9.60 3.56 -16.18
C HIS A 133 8.29 4.38 -16.28
N GLY A 134 7.43 4.13 -17.28
CA GLY A 134 6.24 4.96 -17.53
C GLY A 134 5.23 5.04 -16.36
N PRO A 135 4.86 3.90 -15.75
CA PRO A 135 4.02 3.85 -14.55
C PRO A 135 4.55 4.60 -13.33
N SER A 136 5.86 4.85 -13.22
CA SER A 136 6.45 5.57 -12.08
C SER A 136 6.00 7.04 -12.00
N GLU A 137 5.96 7.75 -13.15
CA GLU A 137 5.50 9.14 -13.17
C GLU A 137 4.00 9.27 -12.91
N ALA A 138 3.19 8.32 -13.38
CA ALA A 138 1.77 8.26 -13.04
C ALA A 138 1.57 7.98 -11.53
N ALA A 139 2.37 7.10 -10.93
CA ALA A 139 2.34 6.84 -9.50
C ALA A 139 2.69 8.08 -8.66
N LYS A 140 3.72 8.84 -9.06
CA LYS A 140 4.06 10.14 -8.43
C LYS A 140 2.89 11.14 -8.51
N ARG A 141 2.20 11.22 -9.65
CA ARG A 141 0.98 12.05 -9.78
C ARG A 141 -0.14 11.58 -8.85
N ALA A 142 -0.31 10.26 -8.68
CA ALA A 142 -1.29 9.71 -7.75
C ALA A 142 -0.97 10.10 -6.30
N VAL A 143 0.29 9.94 -5.87
CA VAL A 143 0.73 10.37 -4.53
C VAL A 143 0.57 11.87 -4.34
N ARG A 144 0.92 12.68 -5.33
CA ARG A 144 0.71 14.14 -5.29
C ARG A 144 -0.78 14.48 -5.10
N LYS A 145 -1.66 13.85 -5.86
CA LYS A 145 -3.13 14.05 -5.75
C LYS A 145 -3.64 13.66 -4.36
N PHE A 146 -3.20 12.52 -3.84
CA PHE A 146 -3.55 12.06 -2.50
C PHE A 146 -3.10 13.03 -1.41
N ILE A 147 -1.84 13.47 -1.43
CA ILE A 147 -1.29 14.39 -0.42
C ILE A 147 -2.03 15.73 -0.43
N LEU A 148 -2.35 16.27 -1.60
CA LEU A 148 -3.14 17.51 -1.68
C LEU A 148 -4.52 17.35 -1.05
N GLN A 149 -5.19 16.21 -1.26
CA GLN A 149 -6.47 15.89 -0.64
C GLN A 149 -6.34 15.70 0.88
N TYR A 150 -5.30 14.99 1.32
CA TYR A 150 -4.99 14.78 2.74
C TYR A 150 -4.76 16.10 3.47
N VAL A 151 -3.90 16.97 2.93
CA VAL A 151 -3.60 18.28 3.53
C VAL A 151 -4.83 19.18 3.56
N ALA A 152 -5.60 19.24 2.47
CA ALA A 152 -6.83 20.02 2.41
C ALA A 152 -7.84 19.54 3.46
N HIS A 153 -7.99 18.22 3.61
CA HIS A 153 -8.83 17.61 4.63
C HIS A 153 -8.35 17.99 6.03
N HIS A 154 -7.06 17.79 6.37
CA HIS A 154 -6.53 18.11 7.70
C HIS A 154 -6.59 19.61 8.04
N ALA A 155 -6.43 20.50 7.06
CA ALA A 155 -6.57 21.94 7.26
C ALA A 155 -7.97 22.32 7.77
N GLN A 156 -9.03 21.64 7.31
CA GLN A 156 -10.41 21.88 7.73
C GLN A 156 -10.69 21.48 9.19
N TYR A 157 -9.83 20.65 9.79
CA TYR A 157 -9.98 20.18 11.17
C TYR A 157 -8.94 20.73 12.14
N ARG A 158 -7.98 21.55 11.68
CA ARG A 158 -7.09 22.31 12.57
C ARG A 158 -7.94 23.21 13.48
N GLY A 159 -7.98 22.86 14.77
CA GLY A 159 -8.75 23.58 15.81
C GLY A 159 -9.91 22.79 16.42
N LYS A 160 -10.29 21.62 15.85
CA LYS A 160 -11.32 20.75 16.43
C LYS A 160 -10.64 19.58 17.17
N ARG A 161 -11.01 19.33 18.44
CA ARG A 161 -10.41 18.27 19.31
C ARG A 161 -10.67 16.82 18.83
N ARG A 162 -11.36 16.62 17.71
CA ARG A 162 -11.65 15.28 17.18
C ARG A 162 -10.79 15.02 15.95
N VAL A 163 -10.07 13.90 15.97
CA VAL A 163 -9.37 13.37 14.80
C VAL A 163 -10.44 13.02 13.76
N PRO A 164 -10.44 13.66 12.57
CA PRO A 164 -11.42 13.35 11.55
C PRO A 164 -11.06 12.03 10.85
N PRO A 165 -12.05 11.27 10.36
CA PRO A 165 -11.81 10.13 9.48
C PRO A 165 -11.13 10.62 8.20
N LEU A 166 -10.15 9.89 7.67
CA LEU A 166 -9.45 10.26 6.43
C LEU A 166 -10.42 10.45 5.25
N PRO A 167 -10.07 11.29 4.27
CA PRO A 167 -10.93 11.52 3.11
C PRO A 167 -11.18 10.18 2.40
N THR A 168 -12.44 9.78 2.34
CA THR A 168 -12.87 8.58 1.61
C THR A 168 -12.61 8.82 0.13
N ALA A 169 -11.51 8.28 -0.39
CA ALA A 169 -11.28 8.25 -1.81
C ALA A 169 -12.28 7.26 -2.42
N ILE A 170 -13.38 7.81 -2.96
CA ILE A 170 -14.37 7.25 -3.88
C ILE A 170 -14.70 5.76 -3.65
N GLY A 171 -15.94 5.51 -3.21
CA GLY A 171 -16.47 4.18 -2.87
C GLY A 171 -16.06 3.05 -3.80
N PHE A 172 -15.78 1.90 -3.20
CA PHE A 172 -15.67 0.64 -3.90
C PHE A 172 -17.05 0.26 -4.43
N ASP A 173 -17.31 0.59 -5.70
CA ASP A 173 -18.31 -0.12 -6.51
C ASP A 173 -17.69 -1.38 -7.13
#